data_AF-A0A7C2AQF1-F1
#
_entry.id   AF-A0A7C2AQF1-F1
#
_cell.length_a   1.000
_cell.length_b   1.000
_cell.length_c   1.000
_cell.angle_alpha   90.00
_cell.angle_beta   90.00
_cell.angle_gamma   90.00
#
_symmetry.space_group_name_H-M   'P 1'
#
loop_
_entity.id
_entity.type
_entity.pdbx_description
1 polymer ?
#
loop_
_entity_poly.entity_id
_entity_poly.type
_entity_poly.pdbx_seq_one_letter_code
_entity_poly.pdbx_strand_id
1 'polypeptide(L)'
;MDDQAALNDIRNGGQTGYTVLYKQYVESLRYRVVAKHQIPKDDVDDVLQEIFLKFFKSLPGFKQDCSVSTWLHWITNSVASDYWRKKGKEDYPREEIDDSQGDDDDAARRKSRQAELKAQNPRTISLDTRNDGTEESTRNDAIDALLEEFYKEQSQKAQDDFDIQMCLERALAQLERDGSKTSLFNCLKALTFQAQGSSIAEIAEALGRTPDATRRYLSDCRTKLGQYQPIQRCRELLNK
;
A
#
# COMPACT_ATOMS: atom_id res chain seq x y z
N MET A 1 -6.81 -7.36 13.03
CA MET A 1 -7.29 -6.18 13.77
C MET A 1 -8.27 -5.48 12.85
N ASP A 2 -9.46 -5.11 13.34
CA ASP A 2 -10.46 -4.37 12.57
C ASP A 2 -10.32 -2.85 12.77
N ASP A 3 -11.11 -2.06 12.05
CA ASP A 3 -11.08 -0.59 12.12
C ASP A 3 -11.26 -0.08 13.55
N GLN A 4 -12.20 -0.67 14.30
CA GLN A 4 -12.52 -0.21 15.64
C GLN A 4 -11.37 -0.46 16.61
N ALA A 5 -10.76 -1.65 16.55
CA ALA A 5 -9.60 -1.98 17.36
C ALA A 5 -8.41 -1.07 17.02
N ALA A 6 -8.18 -0.79 15.73
CA ALA A 6 -7.10 0.10 15.30
C ALA A 6 -7.33 1.56 15.77
N LEU A 7 -8.56 2.06 15.69
CA LEU A 7 -8.91 3.40 16.19
C LEU A 7 -8.75 3.50 17.71
N ASN A 8 -9.13 2.45 18.45
CA ASN A 8 -8.96 2.42 19.90
C ASN A 8 -7.48 2.37 20.30
N ASP A 9 -6.64 1.62 19.59
CA ASP A 9 -5.19 1.61 19.79
C ASP A 9 -4.61 3.02 19.65
N ILE A 10 -4.94 3.71 18.54
CA ILE A 10 -4.51 5.09 18.27
C ILE A 10 -4.92 6.05 19.39
N ARG A 11 -6.19 5.99 19.82
CA ARG A 11 -6.73 6.86 20.89
C ARG A 11 -6.03 6.63 22.23
N ASN A 12 -5.53 5.42 22.47
CA ASN A 12 -4.78 5.06 23.66
C ASN A 12 -3.27 5.35 23.54
N GLY A 13 -2.83 6.01 22.46
CA GLY A 13 -1.42 6.31 22.20
C GLY A 13 -0.62 5.16 21.58
N GLY A 14 -1.29 4.08 21.16
CA GLY A 14 -0.68 2.97 20.46
C GLY A 14 -0.32 3.32 19.01
N GLN A 15 0.78 2.73 18.52
CA GLN A 15 1.28 2.95 17.16
C GLN A 15 0.79 1.90 16.15
N THR A 16 0.27 0.76 16.63
CA THR A 16 -0.08 -0.38 15.78
C THR A 16 -1.29 -0.06 14.90
N GLY A 17 -2.25 0.69 15.43
CA GLY A 17 -3.47 1.07 14.73
C GLY A 17 -3.20 1.90 13.47
N TYR A 18 -2.21 2.79 13.48
CA TYR A 18 -1.78 3.55 12.30
C TYR A 18 -1.35 2.61 11.17
N THR A 19 -0.53 1.61 11.51
CA THR A 19 -0.03 0.63 10.54
C THR A 19 -1.15 -0.22 9.95
N VAL A 20 -2.08 -0.65 10.79
CA VAL A 20 -3.22 -1.48 10.37
C VAL A 20 -4.11 -0.70 9.40
N LEU A 21 -4.53 0.51 9.77
CA LEU A 21 -5.37 1.34 8.90
C LEU A 21 -4.66 1.68 7.59
N TYR A 22 -3.37 2.01 7.63
CA TYR A 22 -2.62 2.28 6.41
C TYR A 22 -2.62 1.09 5.44
N LYS A 23 -2.16 -0.08 5.91
CA LYS A 23 -2.07 -1.30 5.08
C LYS A 23 -3.42 -1.75 4.55
N GLN A 24 -4.48 -1.57 5.33
CA GLN A 24 -5.83 -1.97 4.93
C GLN A 24 -6.37 -1.12 3.78
N TYR A 25 -6.03 0.17 3.70
CA TYR A 25 -6.66 1.09 2.75
C TYR A 25 -5.76 1.56 1.61
N VAL A 26 -4.44 1.51 1.75
CA VAL A 26 -3.49 2.13 0.80
C VAL A 26 -3.72 1.68 -0.65
N GLU A 27 -3.85 0.38 -0.90
CA GLU A 27 -4.02 -0.14 -2.28
C GLU A 27 -5.35 0.27 -2.90
N SER A 28 -6.43 0.26 -2.10
CA SER A 28 -7.75 0.70 -2.58
C SER A 28 -7.78 2.19 -2.94
N LEU A 29 -7.06 3.01 -2.16
CA LEU A 29 -6.94 4.45 -2.39
C LEU A 29 -6.00 4.75 -3.55
N ARG A 30 -4.89 4.01 -3.68
CA ARG A 30 -3.97 4.10 -4.82
C ARG A 30 -4.72 3.89 -6.13
N TYR A 31 -5.50 2.81 -6.22
CA TYR A 31 -6.32 2.55 -7.39
C TYR A 31 -7.30 3.71 -7.67
N ARG A 32 -7.97 4.23 -6.64
CA ARG A 32 -8.91 5.36 -6.79
C ARG A 32 -8.21 6.65 -7.24
N VAL A 33 -7.05 6.96 -6.69
CA VAL A 33 -6.26 8.15 -7.04
C VAL A 33 -5.87 8.12 -8.52
N VAL A 34 -5.41 6.97 -9.01
CA VAL A 34 -5.06 6.79 -10.42
C VAL A 34 -6.31 6.76 -11.31
N ALA A 35 -7.25 5.87 -11.03
CA ALA A 35 -8.36 5.57 -11.93
C ALA A 35 -9.46 6.65 -11.94
N LYS A 36 -9.78 7.20 -10.76
CA LYS A 36 -10.88 8.19 -10.63
C LYS A 36 -10.39 9.63 -10.71
N HIS A 37 -9.25 9.93 -10.08
CA HIS A 37 -8.73 11.29 -10.00
C HIS A 37 -7.64 11.59 -11.03
N GLN A 38 -7.25 10.58 -11.81
CA GLN A 38 -6.34 10.68 -12.95
C GLN A 38 -4.97 11.28 -12.59
N ILE A 39 -4.55 11.13 -11.33
CA ILE A 39 -3.28 11.64 -10.85
C ILE A 39 -2.14 10.85 -11.51
N PRO A 40 -1.12 11.52 -12.10
CA PRO A 40 0.01 10.85 -12.73
C PRO A 40 0.70 9.90 -11.75
N LYS A 41 1.15 8.75 -12.25
CA LYS A 41 1.77 7.69 -11.42
C LYS A 41 2.90 8.21 -10.54
N ASP A 42 3.71 9.13 -11.07
CA ASP A 42 4.86 9.71 -10.38
C ASP A 42 4.46 10.58 -9.19
N ASP A 43 3.23 11.11 -9.16
CA ASP A 43 2.70 11.96 -8.10
C ASP A 43 1.75 11.18 -7.13
N VAL A 44 1.50 9.89 -7.39
CA VAL A 44 0.51 9.10 -6.60
C VAL A 44 0.95 8.90 -5.16
N ASP A 45 2.22 8.58 -4.92
CA ASP A 45 2.71 8.30 -3.57
C ASP A 45 2.68 9.56 -2.69
N ASP A 46 3.02 10.72 -3.25
CA ASP A 46 2.92 12.03 -2.58
C ASP A 46 1.46 12.35 -2.21
N VAL A 47 0.52 12.10 -3.13
CA VAL A 47 -0.91 12.31 -2.86
C VAL A 47 -1.43 11.34 -1.81
N LEU A 48 -1.03 10.07 -1.84
CA LEU A 48 -1.40 9.10 -0.82
C LEU A 48 -0.87 9.52 0.55
N GLN A 49 0.36 10.00 0.62
CA GLN A 49 0.93 10.55 1.84
C GLN A 49 0.07 11.71 2.37
N GLU A 50 -0.28 12.68 1.54
CA GLU A 50 -1.13 13.81 1.95
C GLU A 50 -2.52 13.35 2.44
N ILE A 51 -3.12 12.34 1.78
CA ILE A 51 -4.41 11.75 2.18
C ILE A 51 -4.32 11.17 3.59
N PHE A 52 -3.32 10.33 3.85
CA PHE A 52 -3.22 9.67 5.14
C PHE A 52 -2.76 10.60 6.26
N LEU A 53 -1.89 11.58 5.98
CA LEU A 53 -1.55 12.64 6.94
C LEU A 53 -2.81 13.39 7.37
N LYS A 54 -3.64 13.83 6.42
CA LYS A 54 -4.93 14.48 6.73
C LYS A 54 -5.89 13.54 7.47
N PHE A 55 -5.92 12.27 7.10
CA PHE A 55 -6.73 11.26 7.77
C PHE A 55 -6.37 11.13 9.24
N PHE A 56 -5.10 10.83 9.55
CA PHE A 56 -4.65 10.62 10.92
C PHE A 56 -4.76 11.89 11.77
N LYS A 57 -4.48 13.07 11.21
CA LYS A 57 -4.72 14.36 11.88
C LYS A 57 -6.19 14.61 12.22
N SER A 58 -7.11 14.09 11.41
CA SER A 58 -8.55 14.24 11.63
C SER A 58 -9.14 13.23 12.61
N LEU A 59 -8.41 12.17 12.99
CA LEU A 59 -8.92 11.11 13.86
C LEU A 59 -9.35 11.57 15.26
N PRO A 60 -8.70 12.55 15.93
CA PRO A 60 -9.19 13.07 17.21
C PRO A 60 -10.62 13.63 17.13
N GLY A 61 -11.01 14.21 16.00
CA GLY A 61 -12.35 14.73 15.74
C GLY A 61 -13.32 13.71 15.14
N PHE A 62 -12.85 12.52 14.77
CA PHE A 62 -13.66 11.51 14.09
C PHE A 62 -14.62 10.81 15.07
N LYS A 63 -15.89 11.20 15.00
CA LYS A 63 -16.98 10.69 15.86
C LYS A 63 -17.52 9.31 15.46
N GLN A 64 -16.99 8.72 14.39
CA GLN A 64 -17.42 7.42 13.86
C GLN A 64 -18.88 7.35 13.39
N ASP A 65 -19.50 8.50 13.07
CA ASP A 65 -20.82 8.57 12.45
C ASP A 65 -20.83 8.01 11.01
N CYS A 66 -19.66 7.74 10.45
CA CYS A 66 -19.47 7.00 9.21
C CYS A 66 -18.32 6.00 9.32
N SER A 67 -18.18 5.11 8.33
CA SER A 67 -17.04 4.19 8.27
C SER A 67 -15.72 4.91 7.98
N VAL A 68 -14.60 4.31 8.38
CA VAL A 68 -13.25 4.81 8.06
C VAL A 68 -13.06 4.95 6.55
N SER A 69 -13.50 3.96 5.76
CA SER A 69 -13.48 4.03 4.30
C SER A 69 -14.24 5.26 3.75
N THR A 70 -15.40 5.59 4.32
CA THR A 70 -16.19 6.76 3.90
C THR A 70 -15.44 8.06 4.20
N TRP A 71 -14.81 8.15 5.37
CA TRP A 71 -14.03 9.31 5.78
C TRP A 71 -12.78 9.48 4.90
N LEU A 72 -12.05 8.39 4.65
CA LEU A 72 -10.90 8.37 3.74
C LEU A 72 -11.27 8.84 2.33
N HIS A 73 -12.37 8.34 1.76
CA HIS A 73 -12.83 8.79 0.44
C HIS A 73 -13.14 10.28 0.40
N TRP A 74 -13.69 10.85 1.48
CA TRP A 74 -13.93 12.29 1.57
C TRP A 74 -12.62 13.09 1.53
N ILE A 75 -11.61 12.64 2.30
CA ILE A 75 -10.27 13.24 2.29
C ILE A 75 -9.61 13.10 0.92
N THR A 76 -9.67 11.93 0.30
CA THR A 76 -9.15 11.68 -1.05
C THR A 76 -9.69 12.66 -2.07
N ASN A 77 -11.01 12.91 -2.08
CA ASN A 77 -11.60 13.88 -3.00
C ASN A 77 -11.07 15.29 -2.74
N SER A 78 -10.89 15.68 -1.47
CA SER A 78 -10.35 16.99 -1.13
C SER A 78 -8.90 17.14 -1.58
N VAL A 79 -8.04 16.16 -1.29
CA VAL A 79 -6.63 16.17 -1.67
C VAL A 79 -6.45 16.18 -3.18
N ALA A 80 -7.19 15.33 -3.90
CA ALA A 80 -7.14 15.31 -5.36
C ALA A 80 -7.56 16.65 -5.97
N SER A 81 -8.61 17.29 -5.41
CA SER A 81 -9.01 18.62 -5.84
C SER A 81 -7.94 19.68 -5.56
N ASP A 82 -7.26 19.60 -4.41
CA ASP A 82 -6.18 20.52 -4.05
C ASP A 82 -4.95 20.33 -4.96
N TYR A 83 -4.58 19.09 -5.26
CA TYR A 83 -3.51 18.71 -6.17
C TYR A 83 -3.69 19.39 -7.55
N TRP A 84 -4.86 19.23 -8.15
CA TRP A 84 -5.15 19.82 -9.46
C TRP A 84 -5.28 21.34 -9.43
N ARG A 85 -5.80 21.91 -8.33
CA ARG A 85 -5.80 23.37 -8.15
C ARG A 85 -4.38 23.94 -8.14
N LYS A 86 -3.41 23.22 -7.56
CA LYS A 86 -1.99 23.62 -7.50
C LYS A 86 -1.28 23.47 -8.86
N LYS A 87 -1.58 22.41 -9.63
CA LYS A 87 -0.98 22.18 -10.97
C LYS A 87 -1.49 23.16 -12.04
N GLY A 88 -2.66 23.77 -11.85
CA GLY A 88 -3.24 24.74 -12.77
C GLY A 88 -4.35 24.15 -13.63
N LYS A 89 -5.28 25.00 -14.09
CA LYS A 89 -6.51 24.58 -14.79
C LYS A 89 -6.29 23.92 -16.16
N GLU A 90 -5.12 24.09 -16.78
CA GLU A 90 -4.82 23.53 -18.10
C GLU A 90 -4.47 22.03 -18.07
N ASP A 91 -3.98 21.51 -16.93
CA ASP A 91 -3.55 20.11 -16.81
C ASP A 91 -4.65 19.18 -16.26
N TYR A 92 -5.79 19.71 -15.80
CA TYR A 92 -6.90 18.88 -15.32
C TYR A 92 -7.56 18.16 -16.50
N PRO A 93 -7.59 16.81 -16.54
CA PRO A 93 -8.30 16.10 -17.58
C PRO A 93 -9.80 16.42 -17.47
N ARG A 94 -10.30 17.16 -18.46
CA ARG A 94 -11.72 17.52 -18.56
C ARG A 94 -12.49 16.38 -19.21
N GLU A 95 -12.47 15.20 -18.59
CA GLU A 95 -13.53 14.24 -18.82
C GLU A 95 -14.67 14.65 -17.89
N GLU A 96 -15.83 14.97 -18.49
CA GLU A 96 -17.07 15.11 -17.75
C GLU A 96 -17.25 13.83 -16.95
N ILE A 97 -17.13 13.93 -15.63
CA ILE A 97 -17.64 12.90 -14.74
C ILE A 97 -19.13 12.88 -15.03
N ASP A 98 -19.55 11.93 -15.85
CA ASP A 98 -20.95 11.61 -16.05
C ASP A 98 -21.50 11.07 -14.72
N ASP A 99 -21.89 12.00 -13.86
CA ASP A 99 -22.61 11.74 -12.61
C ASP A 99 -24.12 11.51 -12.91
N SER A 100 -24.51 11.35 -14.19
CA SER A 100 -25.91 11.19 -14.62
C SER A 100 -26.47 9.78 -14.45
N GLN A 101 -25.77 8.88 -13.75
CA GLN A 101 -26.33 7.58 -13.36
C GLN A 101 -26.47 7.45 -11.84
N GLY A 102 -27.24 8.35 -11.25
CA GLY A 102 -27.84 8.19 -9.93
C GLY A 102 -29.11 9.02 -9.85
N ASP A 103 -30.21 8.41 -9.41
CA ASP A 103 -31.47 9.12 -9.12
C ASP A 103 -31.19 10.43 -8.37
N ASP A 104 -31.92 11.50 -8.70
CA ASP A 104 -31.77 12.84 -8.10
C ASP A 104 -31.80 12.83 -6.56
N ASP A 105 -32.48 11.83 -5.97
CA ASP A 105 -32.51 11.59 -4.51
C ASP A 105 -31.14 11.22 -3.91
N ASP A 106 -30.28 10.54 -4.66
CA ASP A 106 -28.96 10.10 -4.19
C ASP A 106 -27.92 11.24 -4.26
N ALA A 107 -28.08 12.17 -5.20
CA ALA A 107 -27.26 13.38 -5.30
C ALA A 107 -27.50 14.36 -4.13
N ALA A 108 -28.76 14.53 -3.72
CA ALA A 108 -29.11 15.33 -2.55
C ALA A 108 -28.58 14.70 -1.26
N ARG A 109 -28.68 13.37 -1.12
CA ARG A 109 -28.16 12.64 0.04
C ARG A 109 -26.63 12.69 0.12
N ARG A 110 -25.92 12.62 -1.01
CA ARG A 110 -24.46 12.84 -1.11
C ARG A 110 -24.08 14.25 -0.67
N LYS A 111 -24.79 15.29 -1.12
CA LYS A 111 -24.53 16.69 -0.73
C LYS A 111 -24.74 16.91 0.77
N SER A 112 -25.84 16.41 1.32
CA SER A 112 -26.12 16.53 2.77
C SER A 112 -25.08 15.79 3.61
N ARG A 113 -24.71 14.56 3.22
CA ARG A 113 -23.63 13.80 3.89
C ARG A 113 -22.29 14.52 3.76
N GLN A 114 -21.99 15.13 2.61
CA GLN A 114 -20.76 15.90 2.42
C GLN A 114 -20.74 17.18 3.26
N ALA A 115 -21.90 17.81 3.48
CA ALA A 115 -22.04 18.96 4.37
C ALA A 115 -21.88 18.57 5.85
N GLU A 116 -22.43 17.43 6.28
CA GLU A 116 -22.22 16.87 7.62
C GLU A 116 -20.74 16.51 7.87
N LEU A 117 -20.10 15.80 6.94
CA LEU A 117 -18.67 15.48 7.01
C LEU A 117 -17.79 16.74 7.09
N LYS A 118 -18.14 17.79 6.32
CA LYS A 118 -17.49 19.10 6.39
C LYS A 118 -17.71 19.79 7.74
N ALA A 119 -18.88 19.65 8.35
CA ALA A 119 -19.18 20.23 9.67
C ALA A 119 -18.47 19.50 10.82
N GLN A 120 -18.19 18.21 10.65
CA GLN A 120 -17.46 17.39 11.62
C GLN A 120 -15.94 17.62 11.61
N ASN A 121 -15.39 18.28 10.58
CA ASN A 121 -13.97 18.57 10.47
C ASN A 121 -13.73 20.10 10.55
N PRO A 122 -13.21 20.64 11.67
CA PRO A 122 -13.05 22.07 11.83
C PRO A 122 -11.99 22.62 10.87
N ARG A 123 -12.48 23.21 9.78
CA ARG A 123 -11.75 23.95 8.74
C ARG A 123 -10.80 23.07 7.93
N THR A 124 -10.76 23.38 6.63
CA THR A 124 -9.69 22.98 5.71
C THR A 124 -8.37 22.88 6.44
N ILE A 125 -7.83 21.66 6.59
CA ILE A 125 -6.41 21.44 6.92
C ILE A 125 -5.65 21.94 5.69
N SER A 126 -5.56 23.26 5.55
CA SER A 126 -4.51 23.90 4.79
C SER A 126 -3.24 23.57 5.54
N LEU A 127 -2.32 22.88 4.88
CA LEU A 127 -0.94 22.72 5.36
C LEU A 127 -0.23 24.08 5.54
N ASP A 128 -0.88 25.19 5.16
CA ASP A 128 -0.46 26.58 5.36
C ASP A 128 -1.29 27.29 6.45
N THR A 129 -1.08 26.96 7.73
CA THR A 129 -1.45 27.89 8.81
C THR A 129 -0.22 28.23 9.63
N ARG A 130 0.15 29.52 9.56
CA ARG A 130 1.10 30.18 10.45
C ARG A 130 0.81 29.76 11.90
N ASN A 131 1.82 29.15 12.50
CA ASN A 131 1.83 28.62 13.85
C ASN A 131 1.74 29.77 14.87
N ASP A 132 0.69 29.78 15.69
CA ASP A 132 0.65 30.55 16.94
C ASP A 132 0.69 29.53 18.09
N GLY A 133 1.70 29.68 18.94
CA GLY A 133 2.21 28.62 19.80
C GLY A 133 1.30 28.31 20.98
N THR A 134 0.85 27.05 21.07
CA THR A 134 0.52 26.36 22.33
C THR A 134 0.68 24.84 22.10
N GLU A 135 0.84 24.09 23.19
CA GLU A 135 1.23 22.66 23.31
C GLU A 135 0.57 21.64 22.33
N GLU A 136 -0.53 22.01 21.68
CA GLU A 136 -1.18 21.24 20.62
C GLU A 136 -0.34 21.19 19.32
N SER A 137 0.46 22.23 19.03
CA SER A 137 1.47 22.23 17.95
C SER A 137 2.47 21.10 18.17
N THR A 138 3.08 20.99 19.35
CA THR A 138 4.12 19.99 19.62
C THR A 138 3.64 18.53 19.52
N ARG A 139 2.36 18.26 19.84
CA ARG A 139 1.78 16.91 19.66
C ARG A 139 1.51 16.62 18.19
N ASN A 140 1.01 17.60 17.44
CA ASN A 140 0.78 17.48 16.00
C ASN A 140 2.11 17.36 15.24
N ASP A 141 3.15 18.09 15.65
CA ASP A 141 4.50 18.03 15.08
C ASP A 141 5.16 16.66 15.33
N ALA A 142 4.92 16.04 16.50
CA ALA A 142 5.41 14.69 16.80
C ALA A 142 4.66 13.61 16.01
N ILE A 143 3.35 13.77 15.81
CA ILE A 143 2.56 12.88 14.94
C ILE A 143 3.01 13.06 13.48
N ASP A 144 3.30 14.28 13.05
CA ASP A 144 3.84 14.56 11.72
C ASP A 144 5.18 13.89 11.49
N ALA A 145 6.12 14.03 12.43
CA ALA A 145 7.41 13.36 12.33
C ALA A 145 7.26 11.82 12.31
N LEU A 146 6.41 11.26 13.18
CA LEU A 146 6.15 9.81 13.23
C LEU A 146 5.47 9.29 11.97
N LEU A 147 4.53 10.04 11.41
CA LEU A 147 3.85 9.67 10.17
C LEU A 147 4.82 9.81 9.00
N GLU A 148 5.56 10.91 8.86
CA GLU A 148 6.56 11.06 7.81
C GLU A 148 7.61 9.95 7.85
N GLU A 149 8.12 9.61 9.03
CA GLU A 149 9.08 8.52 9.22
C GLU A 149 8.46 7.16 8.87
N PHE A 150 7.24 6.89 9.33
CA PHE A 150 6.47 5.69 8.97
C PHE A 150 6.20 5.60 7.46
N TYR A 151 5.82 6.69 6.81
CA TYR A 151 5.56 6.76 5.37
C TYR A 151 6.84 6.53 4.57
N LYS A 152 7.95 7.15 5.00
CA LYS A 152 9.26 6.96 4.38
C LYS A 152 9.73 5.52 4.52
N GLU A 153 9.54 4.90 5.67
CA GLU A 153 9.83 3.47 5.89
C GLU A 153 8.96 2.56 5.01
N GLN A 154 7.65 2.82 4.90
CA GLN A 154 6.77 2.02 4.05
C GLN A 154 7.02 2.23 2.55
N SER A 155 7.34 3.45 2.12
CA SER A 155 7.69 3.76 0.73
C SER A 155 9.04 3.15 0.34
N GLN A 156 10.04 3.26 1.21
CA GLN A 156 11.33 2.62 1.00
C GLN A 156 11.18 1.11 0.93
N LYS A 157 10.42 0.52 1.87
CA LYS A 157 10.14 -0.91 1.87
C LYS A 157 9.38 -1.35 0.61
N ALA A 158 8.42 -0.56 0.11
CA ALA A 158 7.70 -0.87 -1.12
C ALA A 158 8.62 -0.80 -2.36
N GLN A 159 9.53 0.16 -2.39
CA GLN A 159 10.56 0.30 -3.43
C GLN A 159 11.54 -0.89 -3.39
N ASP A 160 12.01 -1.26 -2.20
CA ASP A 160 12.90 -2.40 -2.00
C ASP A 160 12.20 -3.71 -2.40
N ASP A 161 10.95 -3.90 -2.00
CA ASP A 161 10.12 -5.07 -2.38
C ASP A 161 9.94 -5.13 -3.92
N PHE A 162 9.71 -4.00 -4.59
CA PHE A 162 9.61 -3.91 -6.05
C PHE A 162 10.94 -4.22 -6.75
N ASP A 163 12.05 -3.68 -6.26
CA ASP A 163 13.39 -3.92 -6.81
C ASP A 163 13.81 -5.38 -6.64
N ILE A 164 13.46 -6.01 -5.53
CA ILE A 164 13.63 -7.44 -5.30
C ILE A 164 12.77 -8.26 -6.27
N GLN A 165 11.49 -7.91 -6.43
CA GLN A 165 10.58 -8.60 -7.36
C GLN A 165 11.10 -8.53 -8.80
N MET A 166 11.47 -7.34 -9.28
CA MET A 166 12.00 -7.14 -10.63
C MET A 166 13.34 -7.85 -10.83
N CYS A 167 14.20 -7.91 -9.80
CA CYS A 167 15.44 -8.69 -9.84
C CYS A 167 15.16 -10.18 -10.01
N LEU A 168 14.23 -10.72 -9.21
CA LEU A 168 13.84 -12.13 -9.27
C LEU A 168 13.21 -12.49 -10.62
N GLU A 169 12.28 -11.69 -11.13
CA GLU A 169 11.67 -11.92 -12.45
C GLU A 169 12.71 -12.01 -13.56
N ARG A 170 13.72 -11.12 -13.57
CA ARG A 170 14.82 -11.17 -14.54
C ARG A 170 15.69 -12.42 -14.38
N ALA A 171 16.03 -12.78 -13.14
CA ALA A 171 16.83 -13.97 -12.85
C ALA A 171 16.11 -15.27 -13.27
N LEU A 172 14.79 -15.33 -13.07
CA LEU A 172 13.95 -16.46 -13.46
C LEU A 172 13.76 -16.52 -14.99
N ALA A 173 13.47 -15.41 -15.64
CA ALA A 173 13.38 -15.35 -17.10
C ALA A 173 14.70 -15.77 -17.77
N GLN A 174 15.84 -15.42 -17.18
CA GLN A 174 17.14 -15.89 -17.65
C GLN A 174 17.31 -17.41 -17.47
N LEU A 175 16.79 -17.98 -16.38
CA LEU A 175 16.84 -19.41 -16.12
C LEU A 175 15.95 -20.20 -17.09
N GLU A 176 14.79 -19.67 -17.46
CA GLU A 176 13.87 -20.28 -18.42
C GLU A 176 14.40 -20.26 -19.85
N ARG A 177 15.11 -19.20 -20.25
CA ARG A 177 15.73 -19.11 -21.59
C ARG A 177 16.94 -20.02 -21.73
N ASP A 178 17.64 -20.28 -20.63
CA ASP A 178 18.86 -21.08 -20.62
C ASP A 178 18.53 -22.57 -20.43
N GLY A 179 18.10 -23.21 -21.52
CA GLY A 179 17.72 -24.64 -21.54
C GLY A 179 18.82 -25.61 -21.12
N SER A 180 20.05 -25.14 -20.91
CA SER A 180 21.16 -25.92 -20.33
C SER A 180 21.03 -26.12 -18.81
N LYS A 181 20.18 -25.33 -18.13
CA LYS A 181 20.05 -25.29 -16.66
C LYS A 181 18.84 -26.05 -16.10
N THR A 182 18.47 -27.17 -16.74
CA THR A 182 17.32 -28.01 -16.35
C THR A 182 17.34 -28.44 -14.88
N SER A 183 18.52 -28.71 -14.30
CA SER A 183 18.64 -29.05 -12.87
C SER A 183 18.23 -27.91 -11.94
N LEU A 184 18.50 -26.65 -12.32
CA LEU A 184 18.14 -25.46 -11.53
C LEU A 184 16.66 -25.12 -11.71
N PHE A 185 16.15 -25.25 -12.93
CA PHE A 185 14.71 -25.09 -13.20
C PHE A 185 13.85 -26.11 -12.43
N ASN A 186 14.27 -27.38 -12.39
CA ASN A 186 13.59 -28.40 -11.57
C ASN A 186 13.66 -28.08 -10.07
N CYS A 187 14.77 -27.50 -9.60
CA CYS A 187 14.88 -27.05 -8.22
C CYS A 187 13.95 -25.88 -7.92
N LEU A 188 13.80 -24.94 -8.84
CA LEU A 188 12.87 -23.83 -8.70
C LEU A 188 11.44 -24.37 -8.60
N LYS A 189 11.04 -25.22 -9.54
CA LYS A 189 9.72 -25.85 -9.57
C LYS A 189 9.39 -26.58 -8.25
N ALA A 190 10.34 -27.35 -7.73
CA ALA A 190 10.18 -28.08 -6.47
C ALA A 190 9.98 -27.14 -5.25
N LEU A 191 10.75 -26.06 -5.18
CA LEU A 191 10.63 -25.09 -4.09
C LEU A 191 9.37 -24.22 -4.23
N THR A 192 8.92 -23.93 -5.45
CA THR A 192 7.65 -23.23 -5.70
C THR A 192 6.47 -24.04 -5.18
N PHE A 193 6.40 -25.34 -5.46
CA PHE A 193 5.35 -26.21 -4.89
C PHE A 193 5.40 -26.22 -3.36
N GLN A 194 6.59 -26.29 -2.76
CA GLN A 194 6.73 -26.21 -1.31
C GLN A 194 6.23 -24.88 -0.74
N ALA A 195 6.52 -23.76 -1.41
CA ALA A 195 6.05 -22.43 -0.99
C ALA A 195 4.52 -22.26 -1.13
N GLN A 196 3.92 -22.95 -2.12
CA GLN A 196 2.47 -23.00 -2.31
C GLN A 196 1.74 -23.92 -1.30
N GLY A 197 2.48 -24.55 -0.39
CA GLY A 197 1.91 -25.39 0.67
C GLY A 197 1.70 -26.85 0.29
N SER A 198 2.20 -27.31 -0.87
CA SER A 198 2.15 -28.73 -1.23
C SER A 198 2.92 -29.59 -0.23
N SER A 199 2.35 -30.74 0.11
CA SER A 199 2.97 -31.75 0.97
C SER A 199 4.16 -32.41 0.28
N ILE A 200 5.06 -33.02 1.08
CA ILE A 200 6.22 -33.74 0.56
C ILE A 200 5.81 -34.88 -0.39
N ALA A 201 4.66 -35.53 -0.13
CA ALA A 201 4.14 -36.61 -0.97
C ALA A 201 3.71 -36.09 -2.35
N GLU A 202 2.96 -34.98 -2.41
CA GLU A 202 2.52 -34.35 -3.66
C GLU A 202 3.72 -33.84 -4.48
N ILE A 203 4.71 -33.24 -3.82
CA ILE A 203 5.95 -32.80 -4.47
C ILE A 203 6.72 -34.00 -5.01
N ALA A 204 6.78 -35.10 -4.26
CA ALA A 204 7.46 -36.32 -4.68
C ALA A 204 6.79 -36.94 -5.92
N GLU A 205 5.46 -37.01 -5.94
CA GLU A 205 4.68 -37.47 -7.09
C GLU A 205 4.91 -36.58 -8.33
N ALA A 206 4.81 -35.26 -8.17
CA ALA A 206 5.02 -34.29 -9.26
C ALA A 206 6.45 -34.32 -9.85
N LEU A 207 7.43 -34.78 -9.08
CA LEU A 207 8.83 -34.90 -9.50
C LEU A 207 9.24 -36.33 -9.88
N GLY A 208 8.35 -37.31 -9.75
CA GLY A 208 8.66 -38.74 -9.97
C GLY A 208 9.71 -39.29 -9.00
N ARG A 209 9.64 -38.89 -7.72
CA ARG A 209 10.60 -39.25 -6.65
C ARG A 209 9.89 -39.90 -5.47
N THR A 210 10.67 -40.51 -4.58
CA THR A 210 10.16 -40.97 -3.28
C THR A 210 10.13 -39.82 -2.26
N PRO A 211 9.23 -39.83 -1.27
CA PRO A 211 9.13 -38.77 -0.25
C PRO A 211 10.46 -38.49 0.48
N ASP A 212 11.23 -39.54 0.80
CA ASP A 212 12.52 -39.40 1.47
C ASP A 212 13.59 -38.76 0.56
N ALA A 213 13.63 -39.16 -0.72
CA ALA A 213 14.51 -38.55 -1.71
C ALA A 213 14.14 -37.09 -1.99
N THR A 214 12.84 -36.75 -1.92
CA THR A 214 12.33 -35.38 -2.08
C THR A 214 12.78 -34.45 -0.97
N ARG A 215 12.78 -34.89 0.31
CA ARG A 215 13.30 -34.06 1.41
C ARG A 215 14.77 -33.66 1.19
N ARG A 216 15.61 -34.63 0.83
CA ARG A 216 17.03 -34.40 0.54
C ARG A 216 17.19 -33.49 -0.68
N TYR A 217 16.40 -33.74 -1.73
CA TYR A 217 16.41 -32.93 -2.94
C TYR A 217 16.04 -31.46 -2.69
N LEU A 218 15.01 -31.19 -1.89
CA LEU A 218 14.62 -29.82 -1.51
C LEU A 218 15.75 -29.11 -0.75
N SER A 219 16.49 -29.82 0.11
CA SER A 219 17.68 -29.28 0.77
C SER A 219 18.77 -28.91 -0.24
N ASP A 220 19.12 -29.83 -1.13
CA ASP A 220 20.13 -29.61 -2.17
C ASP A 220 19.74 -28.46 -3.12
N CYS A 221 18.44 -28.34 -3.43
CA CYS A 221 17.90 -27.29 -4.28
C CYS A 221 18.04 -25.90 -3.68
N ARG A 222 17.82 -25.73 -2.37
CA ARG A 222 18.08 -24.45 -1.69
C ARG A 222 19.54 -24.04 -1.83
N THR A 223 20.46 -24.99 -1.65
CA THR A 223 21.90 -24.74 -1.81
C THR A 223 22.25 -24.38 -3.26
N LYS A 224 21.76 -25.14 -4.24
CA LYS A 224 22.03 -24.90 -5.67
C LYS A 224 21.49 -23.56 -6.16
N LEU A 225 20.24 -23.23 -5.86
CA LEU A 225 19.66 -21.93 -6.24
C LEU A 225 20.34 -20.78 -5.50
N GLY A 226 20.72 -20.99 -4.24
CA GLY A 226 21.51 -20.03 -3.48
C GLY A 226 22.92 -19.79 -4.02
N GLN A 227 23.45 -20.68 -4.88
CA GLN A 227 24.73 -20.51 -5.58
C GLN A 227 24.57 -19.90 -6.98
N TYR A 228 23.35 -19.74 -7.48
CA TYR A 228 23.09 -19.19 -8.80
C TYR A 228 23.29 -17.67 -8.77
N GLN A 229 24.31 -17.17 -9.47
CA GLN A 229 24.75 -15.77 -9.43
C GLN A 229 23.60 -14.75 -9.60
N PRO A 230 22.66 -14.89 -10.56
CA PRO A 230 21.53 -13.97 -10.66
C PRO A 230 20.65 -13.91 -9.40
N ILE A 231 20.42 -15.05 -8.74
CA ILE A 231 19.65 -15.11 -7.48
C ILE A 231 20.47 -14.59 -6.31
N GLN A 232 21.78 -14.85 -6.27
CA GLN A 232 22.67 -14.28 -5.25
C GLN A 232 22.63 -12.75 -5.25
N ARG A 233 22.66 -12.15 -6.44
CA ARG A 233 22.56 -10.70 -6.61
C ARG A 233 21.23 -10.14 -6.09
N CYS A 234 20.12 -10.85 -6.29
CA CYS A 234 18.84 -10.45 -5.69
C CYS A 234 18.84 -10.61 -4.17
N ARG A 235 19.55 -11.61 -3.64
CA ARG A 235 19.71 -11.82 -2.19
C ARG A 235 20.51 -10.70 -1.51
N GLU A 236 21.41 -10.04 -2.22
CA GLU A 236 22.12 -8.86 -1.72
C GLU A 236 21.17 -7.68 -1.49
N LEU A 237 20.09 -7.57 -2.28
CA LEU A 237 19.04 -6.55 -2.09
C LEU A 237 18.17 -6.83 -0.85
N LEU A 238 18.00 -8.10 -0.48
CA LEU A 238 17.28 -8.52 0.73
C LEU A 238 18.06 -8.27 2.04
N ASN A 239 19.37 -8.01 1.96
CA ASN A 239 20.25 -7.81 3.13
C ASN A 239 20.76 -6.36 3.26
N LYS A 240 20.19 -5.43 2.47
CA LYS A 240 20.41 -3.98 2.63
C LYS A 240 19.44 -3.43 3.66
#